data_AF-A0A7W0MID9-F1
#
_entry.id   AF-A0A7W0MID9-F1
#
_cell.length_a   1.000
_cell.length_b   1.000
_cell.length_c   1.000
_cell.angle_alpha   90.00
_cell.angle_beta   90.00
_cell.angle_gamma   90.00
#
_symmetry.space_group_name_H-M   'P 1'
#
loop_
_entity.id
_entity.type
_entity.pdbx_description
1 polymer ?
#
loop_
_entity_poly.entity_id
_entity_poly.type
_entity_poly.pdbx_seq_one_letter_code
_entity_poly.pdbx_strand_id
1 'polypeptide(L)'
;TSARARTKVDVGFQSLAGTSKALQGMVGLDVDGLLDQARGFDSLYFETGQGSEVTNVAAEGVDMLTLEARTYGVARYLGQHTGAWMIVNDVAGFIGPEVFRTGDQLERACLEDAVMAKLHGLTMGLDVCSTFHMGIEPRALQTLTERIVKQAAPAYLMAVAGNSDPMLGYLTTAFREHPRLRRQIGKRISTPMSRRLTALGLMNEGGELNADAPGPASLYAMYMKAGGDTRSSETLCAEGAKKIERLSRRGFDLGYACAGDCLPPPEVESRMDTIYKHARGALYATLNEAVVADVSPQHARVRTRALGREEYLSHPPSGEMIREADAARLVRLSAPRRTPQVQFVLSDGLNANALNENLRALVPRLRHELVQAGCHVGEVDVVVENGRVRAGYHVGALLDVDVIVHLIGERPGTGFNTLSAYLTYGRDRAGRSLWSPQLAHSHTSSVCGIHPGGKRPEIAADEIALCVRRMLEERCSGVAFSPTLS
;
A
#
# COMPACT_ATOMS: atom_id res chain seq x y z
N THR A 1 -9.71 -9.91 20.86
CA THR A 1 -8.94 -8.64 20.74
C THR A 1 -9.77 -7.47 21.25
N SER A 2 -9.14 -6.39 21.70
CA SER A 2 -9.83 -5.18 22.20
C SER A 2 -10.81 -4.57 21.19
N ALA A 3 -10.56 -4.75 19.89
CA ALA A 3 -11.45 -4.35 18.81
C ALA A 3 -12.82 -5.06 18.86
N ARG A 4 -12.85 -6.38 19.12
CA ARG A 4 -14.09 -7.16 19.21
C ARG A 4 -14.98 -6.78 20.40
N ALA A 5 -14.39 -6.21 21.45
CA ALA A 5 -15.14 -5.72 22.61
C ALA A 5 -15.91 -4.43 22.31
N ARG A 6 -15.57 -3.71 21.22
CA ARG A 6 -16.13 -2.40 20.88
C ARG A 6 -16.89 -2.39 19.56
N THR A 7 -16.70 -3.38 18.70
CA THR A 7 -17.33 -3.46 17.38
C THR A 7 -17.48 -4.92 16.97
N LYS A 8 -18.62 -5.25 16.37
CA LYS A 8 -18.83 -6.57 15.78
C LYS A 8 -17.92 -6.70 14.56
N VAL A 9 -17.07 -7.73 14.54
CA VAL A 9 -16.23 -8.04 13.39
C VAL A 9 -16.90 -9.16 12.62
N ASP A 10 -17.46 -8.86 11.45
CA ASP A 10 -18.27 -9.80 10.68
C ASP A 10 -17.43 -10.83 9.90
N VAL A 11 -16.22 -10.46 9.46
CA VAL A 11 -15.36 -11.30 8.61
C VAL A 11 -13.92 -11.29 9.14
N GLY A 12 -13.33 -12.46 9.33
CA GLY A 12 -11.91 -12.62 9.58
C GLY A 12 -11.12 -12.59 8.29
N PHE A 13 -10.16 -11.68 8.17
CA PHE A 13 -9.29 -11.54 7.00
C PHE A 13 -7.88 -12.06 7.28
N GLN A 14 -7.25 -12.70 6.29
CA GLN A 14 -5.82 -12.99 6.31
C GLN A 14 -5.24 -13.21 4.90
N SER A 15 -3.99 -12.80 4.67
CA SER A 15 -3.24 -13.21 3.48
C SER A 15 -2.67 -14.63 3.67
N LEU A 16 -2.79 -15.49 2.67
CA LEU A 16 -2.26 -16.86 2.72
C LEU A 16 -1.05 -17.05 1.82
N ALA A 17 -0.30 -18.12 2.07
CA ALA A 17 0.82 -18.57 1.27
C ALA A 17 0.91 -20.11 1.26
N GLY A 18 1.53 -20.67 0.23
CA GLY A 18 1.65 -22.10 -0.05
C GLY A 18 2.83 -22.79 0.62
N THR A 19 3.73 -22.06 1.29
CA THR A 19 4.81 -22.63 2.11
C THR A 19 4.72 -22.15 3.57
N SER A 20 5.07 -23.03 4.51
CA SER A 20 5.07 -22.69 5.94
C SER A 20 6.04 -21.54 6.25
N LYS A 21 7.17 -21.47 5.52
CA LYS A 21 8.15 -20.38 5.66
C LYS A 21 7.54 -19.03 5.25
N ALA A 22 6.85 -18.97 4.12
CA ALA A 22 6.20 -17.75 3.66
C ALA A 22 5.05 -17.35 4.61
N LEU A 23 4.21 -18.30 4.99
CA LEU A 23 3.09 -18.07 5.90
C LEU A 23 3.57 -17.50 7.25
N GLN A 24 4.53 -18.18 7.88
CA GLN A 24 5.12 -17.71 9.14
C GLN A 24 5.81 -16.35 8.99
N GLY A 25 6.48 -16.10 7.86
CA GLY A 25 7.15 -14.82 7.60
C GLY A 25 6.19 -13.66 7.36
N MET A 26 5.08 -13.90 6.66
CA MET A 26 4.08 -12.89 6.31
C MET A 26 3.14 -12.58 7.47
N VAL A 27 2.67 -13.62 8.17
CA VAL A 27 1.57 -13.49 9.14
C VAL A 27 1.95 -13.89 10.56
N GLY A 28 3.13 -14.45 10.77
CA GLY A 28 3.60 -14.87 12.10
C GLY A 28 2.91 -16.13 12.64
N LEU A 29 2.15 -16.84 11.80
CA LEU A 29 1.34 -18.00 12.17
C LEU A 29 1.58 -19.15 11.18
N ASP A 30 1.52 -20.38 11.69
CA ASP A 30 1.39 -21.57 10.89
C ASP A 30 -0.08 -21.88 10.60
N VAL A 31 -0.34 -23.01 9.91
CA VAL A 31 -1.70 -23.40 9.51
C VAL A 31 -2.60 -23.67 10.72
N ASP A 32 -2.06 -24.25 11.81
CA ASP A 32 -2.84 -24.54 13.01
C ASP A 32 -3.19 -23.26 13.77
N GLY A 33 -2.25 -22.34 13.91
CA GLY A 33 -2.49 -21.01 14.48
C GLY A 33 -3.53 -20.21 13.67
N LEU A 34 -3.49 -20.32 12.34
CA LEU A 34 -4.52 -19.73 11.49
C LEU A 34 -5.88 -20.39 11.67
N LEU A 35 -5.94 -21.71 11.79
CA LEU A 35 -7.18 -22.43 12.04
C LEU A 35 -7.82 -22.02 13.37
N ASP A 36 -7.01 -21.93 14.43
CA ASP A 36 -7.48 -21.47 15.74
C ASP A 36 -8.00 -20.03 15.70
N GLN A 37 -7.31 -19.14 14.97
CA GLN A 37 -7.78 -17.78 14.77
C GLN A 37 -9.09 -17.74 13.95
N ALA A 38 -9.18 -18.56 12.90
CA ALA A 38 -10.32 -18.62 11.99
C ALA A 38 -11.60 -19.11 12.69
N ARG A 39 -11.51 -20.07 13.61
CA ARG A 39 -12.63 -20.54 14.45
C ARG A 39 -13.31 -19.42 15.24
N GLY A 40 -12.61 -18.31 15.46
CA GLY A 40 -13.16 -17.15 16.14
C GLY A 40 -14.06 -16.26 15.28
N PHE A 41 -14.32 -16.56 14.01
CA PHE A 41 -15.11 -15.72 13.10
C PHE A 41 -16.23 -16.50 12.39
N ASP A 42 -17.37 -15.85 12.17
CA ASP A 42 -18.53 -16.43 11.47
C ASP A 42 -18.31 -16.54 9.95
N SER A 43 -17.40 -15.74 9.41
CA SER A 43 -17.07 -15.70 7.99
C SER A 43 -15.60 -15.38 7.81
N LEU A 44 -15.02 -15.88 6.72
CA LEU A 44 -13.60 -15.77 6.42
C LEU A 44 -13.38 -15.13 5.04
N TYR A 45 -12.30 -14.38 4.93
CA TYR A 45 -11.84 -13.79 3.68
C TYR A 45 -10.33 -14.00 3.58
N PHE A 46 -9.88 -14.64 2.51
CA PHE A 46 -8.46 -14.81 2.22
C PHE A 46 -8.04 -14.13 0.93
N GLU A 47 -6.88 -13.47 0.98
CA GLU A 47 -6.19 -12.99 -0.22
C GLU A 47 -4.96 -13.84 -0.49
N THR A 48 -4.71 -14.08 -1.77
CA THR A 48 -3.61 -14.88 -2.30
C THR A 48 -2.96 -14.14 -3.47
N GLY A 49 -1.92 -14.72 -4.07
CA GLY A 49 -1.13 -14.01 -5.05
C GLY A 49 0.06 -14.81 -5.53
N GLN A 50 0.06 -15.14 -6.82
CA GLN A 50 1.26 -15.69 -7.46
C GLN A 50 2.47 -14.77 -7.21
N GLY A 51 3.58 -15.36 -6.80
CA GLY A 51 4.84 -14.65 -6.53
C GLY A 51 5.04 -14.16 -5.10
N SER A 52 4.06 -14.36 -4.21
CA SER A 52 4.20 -14.02 -2.79
C SER A 52 5.38 -14.76 -2.14
N GLU A 53 5.55 -16.05 -2.38
CA GLU A 53 6.65 -16.83 -1.81
C GLU A 53 7.99 -16.53 -2.49
N VAL A 54 7.99 -16.21 -3.79
CA VAL A 54 9.20 -15.84 -4.53
C VAL A 54 9.77 -14.54 -3.97
N THR A 55 8.92 -13.52 -3.81
CA THR A 55 9.34 -12.21 -3.28
C THR A 55 9.71 -12.25 -1.81
N ASN A 56 9.17 -13.20 -1.04
CA ASN A 56 9.58 -13.47 0.34
C ASN A 56 10.75 -14.47 0.48
N VAL A 57 11.39 -14.88 -0.62
CA VAL A 57 12.53 -15.83 -0.61
C VAL A 57 12.17 -17.15 0.12
N ALA A 58 10.95 -17.61 -0.13
CA ALA A 58 10.30 -18.73 0.53
C ALA A 58 9.63 -19.70 -0.47
N ALA A 59 9.97 -19.59 -1.76
CA ALA A 59 9.45 -20.46 -2.82
C ALA A 59 10.06 -21.88 -2.83
N GLU A 60 11.22 -22.07 -2.19
CA GLU A 60 11.87 -23.38 -2.02
C GLU A 60 12.11 -24.15 -3.34
N GLY A 61 12.34 -23.43 -4.45
CA GLY A 61 12.57 -24.01 -5.77
C GLY A 61 11.30 -24.45 -6.50
N VAL A 62 10.12 -24.18 -5.96
CA VAL A 62 8.81 -24.46 -6.57
C VAL A 62 8.35 -23.23 -7.36
N ASP A 63 7.69 -23.47 -8.50
CA ASP A 63 7.15 -22.40 -9.33
C ASP A 63 5.91 -21.73 -8.69
N MET A 64 5.62 -20.50 -9.11
CA MET A 64 4.57 -19.66 -8.53
C MET A 64 3.17 -20.27 -8.67
N LEU A 65 2.88 -20.95 -9.79
CA LEU A 65 1.57 -21.52 -10.05
C LEU A 65 1.29 -22.69 -9.10
N THR A 66 2.27 -23.58 -8.92
CA THR A 66 2.17 -24.69 -7.97
C THR A 66 2.00 -24.20 -6.53
N LEU A 67 2.71 -23.13 -6.15
CA LEU A 67 2.60 -22.54 -4.81
C LEU A 67 1.23 -21.90 -4.58
N GLU A 68 0.71 -21.16 -5.55
CA GLU A 68 -0.61 -20.56 -5.47
C GLU A 68 -1.73 -21.62 -5.37
N ALA A 69 -1.62 -22.73 -6.11
CA ALA A 69 -2.50 -23.88 -5.95
C ALA A 69 -2.47 -24.46 -4.51
N ARG A 70 -1.28 -24.53 -3.89
CA ARG A 70 -1.15 -24.96 -2.49
C ARG A 70 -1.81 -23.98 -1.53
N THR A 71 -1.71 -22.68 -1.80
CA THR A 71 -2.42 -21.64 -1.02
C THR A 71 -3.93 -21.87 -1.03
N TYR A 72 -4.51 -22.21 -2.17
CA TYR A 72 -5.92 -22.61 -2.25
C TYR A 72 -6.23 -23.89 -1.47
N GLY A 73 -5.29 -24.85 -1.43
CA GLY A 73 -5.36 -26.00 -0.54
C GLY A 73 -5.47 -25.62 0.94
N VAL A 74 -4.69 -24.63 1.40
CA VAL A 74 -4.76 -24.09 2.77
C VAL A 74 -6.11 -23.43 3.02
N ALA A 75 -6.58 -22.57 2.10
CA ALA A 75 -7.89 -21.94 2.22
C ALA A 75 -9.02 -22.98 2.33
N ARG A 76 -9.00 -24.01 1.48
CA ARG A 76 -9.96 -25.12 1.52
C ARG A 76 -9.91 -25.85 2.87
N TYR A 77 -8.71 -26.16 3.37
CA TYR A 77 -8.54 -26.81 4.67
C TYR A 77 -9.18 -25.97 5.79
N LEU A 78 -8.90 -24.67 5.85
CA LEU A 78 -9.48 -23.77 6.85
C LEU A 78 -11.01 -23.70 6.74
N GLY A 79 -11.55 -23.57 5.53
CA GLY A 79 -13.00 -23.55 5.31
C GLY A 79 -13.68 -24.85 5.75
N GLN A 80 -13.08 -26.01 5.46
CA GLN A 80 -13.64 -27.31 5.85
C GLN A 80 -13.63 -27.54 7.36
N HIS A 81 -12.59 -27.08 8.06
CA HIS A 81 -12.43 -27.32 9.50
C HIS A 81 -13.12 -26.27 10.39
N THR A 82 -13.50 -25.13 9.81
CA THR A 82 -14.29 -24.10 10.51
C THR A 82 -15.78 -24.20 10.19
N GLY A 83 -16.13 -24.65 8.98
CA GLY A 83 -17.51 -24.60 8.47
C GLY A 83 -18.00 -23.17 8.17
N ALA A 84 -17.12 -22.17 8.25
CA ALA A 84 -17.46 -20.77 8.03
C ALA A 84 -17.73 -20.49 6.55
N TRP A 85 -18.64 -19.55 6.27
CA TRP A 85 -18.76 -19.01 4.92
C TRP A 85 -17.47 -18.28 4.55
N MET A 86 -16.96 -18.52 3.34
CA MET A 86 -15.64 -18.06 2.95
C MET A 86 -15.58 -17.57 1.50
N ILE A 87 -14.84 -16.50 1.30
CA ILE A 87 -14.44 -15.99 -0.01
C ILE A 87 -12.91 -15.94 -0.11
N VAL A 88 -12.39 -16.13 -1.33
CA VAL A 88 -10.96 -16.05 -1.63
C VAL A 88 -10.79 -15.25 -2.92
N ASN A 89 -9.81 -14.37 -2.99
CA ASN A 89 -9.35 -13.85 -4.28
C ASN A 89 -7.83 -13.81 -4.36
N ASP A 90 -7.39 -14.01 -5.60
CA ASP A 90 -6.05 -13.65 -6.02
C ASP A 90 -5.97 -12.12 -6.23
N VAL A 91 -4.79 -11.56 -5.97
CA VAL A 91 -4.43 -10.16 -6.20
C VAL A 91 -3.36 -10.05 -7.29
N ALA A 92 -3.70 -10.54 -8.48
CA ALA A 92 -2.81 -10.85 -9.60
C ALA A 92 -1.70 -9.83 -9.89
N GLY A 93 -2.00 -8.53 -9.95
CA GLY A 93 -1.01 -7.51 -10.37
C GLY A 93 -0.45 -6.64 -9.27
N PHE A 94 -0.56 -7.07 -8.01
CA PHE A 94 -0.28 -6.21 -6.85
C PHE A 94 1.20 -6.01 -6.53
N ILE A 95 2.02 -7.02 -6.83
CA ILE A 95 3.44 -7.03 -6.48
C ILE A 95 4.21 -6.12 -7.45
N GLY A 96 4.31 -6.52 -8.72
CA GLY A 96 5.05 -5.78 -9.73
C GLY A 96 5.61 -6.63 -10.88
N PRO A 97 6.47 -6.05 -11.73
CA PRO A 97 7.08 -6.69 -12.90
C PRO A 97 8.05 -7.82 -12.57
N GLU A 98 8.45 -7.99 -11.31
CA GLU A 98 9.17 -9.15 -10.82
C GLU A 98 8.34 -10.44 -10.91
N VAL A 99 7.01 -10.33 -10.84
CA VAL A 99 6.07 -11.44 -11.00
C VAL A 99 5.50 -11.46 -12.42
N PHE A 100 4.90 -10.35 -12.86
CA PHE A 100 4.26 -10.24 -14.17
C PHE A 100 4.70 -8.98 -14.91
N ARG A 101 5.44 -9.16 -16.00
CA ARG A 101 6.00 -8.08 -16.83
C ARG A 101 5.03 -7.54 -17.86
N THR A 102 4.06 -8.34 -18.29
CA THR A 102 3.15 -7.99 -19.38
C THR A 102 1.70 -8.25 -19.03
N GLY A 103 0.79 -7.58 -19.73
CA GLY A 103 -0.64 -7.85 -19.64
C GLY A 103 -1.01 -9.29 -19.95
N ASP A 104 -0.31 -9.94 -20.89
CA ASP A 104 -0.56 -11.34 -21.25
C ASP A 104 -0.21 -12.31 -20.11
N GLN A 105 0.86 -12.01 -19.36
CA GLN A 105 1.21 -12.79 -18.16
C GLN A 105 0.16 -12.61 -17.06
N LEU A 106 -0.30 -11.36 -16.86
CA LEU A 106 -1.36 -11.04 -15.91
C LEU A 106 -2.69 -11.73 -16.26
N GLU A 107 -3.10 -11.71 -17.54
CA GLU A 107 -4.31 -12.40 -18.01
C GLU A 107 -4.18 -13.92 -17.80
N ARG A 108 -3.05 -14.51 -18.20
CA ARG A 108 -2.77 -15.92 -17.97
C ARG A 108 -2.92 -16.29 -16.49
N ALA A 109 -2.27 -15.55 -15.59
CA ALA A 109 -2.30 -15.83 -14.16
C ALA A 109 -3.73 -15.75 -13.59
N CYS A 110 -4.47 -14.69 -13.91
CA CYS A 110 -5.87 -14.55 -13.50
C CYS A 110 -6.74 -15.75 -13.92
N LEU A 111 -6.52 -16.27 -15.15
CA LEU A 111 -7.27 -17.42 -15.67
C LEU A 111 -6.85 -18.73 -14.97
N GLU A 112 -5.55 -18.92 -14.78
CA GLU A 112 -4.99 -20.06 -14.05
C GLU A 112 -5.55 -20.12 -12.62
N ASP A 113 -5.47 -19.00 -11.89
CA ASP A 113 -5.92 -18.86 -10.50
C ASP A 113 -7.43 -19.09 -10.37
N ALA A 114 -8.21 -18.53 -11.29
CA ALA A 114 -9.64 -18.75 -11.34
C ALA A 114 -10.03 -20.22 -11.60
N VAL A 115 -9.23 -20.97 -12.36
CA VAL A 115 -9.44 -22.42 -12.57
C VAL A 115 -9.04 -23.21 -11.34
N MET A 116 -7.83 -22.98 -10.82
CA MET A 116 -7.30 -23.71 -9.68
C MET A 116 -8.19 -23.55 -8.44
N ALA A 117 -8.57 -22.33 -8.08
CA ALA A 117 -9.43 -22.09 -6.93
C ALA A 117 -10.83 -22.74 -7.08
N LYS A 118 -11.41 -22.73 -8.29
CA LYS A 118 -12.68 -23.43 -8.56
C LYS A 118 -12.53 -24.95 -8.49
N LEU A 119 -11.41 -25.53 -8.93
CA LEU A 119 -11.11 -26.95 -8.75
C LEU A 119 -10.95 -27.32 -7.27
N HIS A 120 -10.43 -26.39 -6.46
CA HIS A 120 -10.43 -26.51 -5.00
C HIS A 120 -11.81 -26.30 -4.35
N GLY A 121 -12.85 -25.96 -5.12
CA GLY A 121 -14.21 -25.75 -4.64
C GLY A 121 -14.41 -24.44 -3.87
N LEU A 122 -13.59 -23.41 -4.16
CA LEU A 122 -13.61 -22.12 -3.47
C LEU A 122 -14.49 -21.08 -4.19
N THR A 123 -15.08 -20.17 -3.42
CA THR A 123 -15.75 -18.97 -3.94
C THR A 123 -14.71 -17.95 -4.37
N MET A 124 -14.20 -18.10 -5.60
CA MET A 124 -13.07 -17.32 -6.12
C MET A 124 -13.49 -15.98 -6.73
N GLY A 125 -12.97 -14.88 -6.19
CA GLY A 125 -12.93 -13.56 -6.82
C GLY A 125 -11.57 -13.24 -7.43
N LEU A 126 -11.43 -12.05 -8.01
CA LEU A 126 -10.15 -11.55 -8.55
C LEU A 126 -9.99 -10.06 -8.27
N ASP A 127 -8.79 -9.64 -7.89
CA ASP A 127 -8.34 -8.25 -8.07
C ASP A 127 -7.46 -8.16 -9.33
N VAL A 128 -8.10 -7.88 -10.47
CA VAL A 128 -7.38 -7.64 -11.72
C VAL A 128 -6.78 -6.25 -11.67
N CYS A 129 -5.49 -6.20 -11.35
CA CYS A 129 -4.82 -4.96 -11.05
C CYS A 129 -3.46 -4.82 -11.72
N SER A 130 -2.84 -3.65 -11.60
CA SER A 130 -1.48 -3.39 -12.05
C SER A 130 -0.85 -2.29 -11.23
N THR A 131 0.36 -2.53 -10.74
CA THR A 131 1.20 -1.42 -10.26
C THR A 131 1.68 -0.56 -11.42
N PHE A 132 2.02 0.71 -11.16
CA PHE A 132 2.48 1.64 -12.21
C PHE A 132 3.81 1.24 -12.87
N HIS A 133 4.64 0.46 -12.18
CA HIS A 133 5.95 0.05 -12.69
C HIS A 133 5.88 -1.19 -13.61
N MET A 134 4.76 -1.92 -13.64
CA MET A 134 4.50 -2.95 -14.66
C MET A 134 4.29 -2.37 -16.07
N GLY A 135 3.95 -1.08 -16.18
CA GLY A 135 3.79 -0.42 -17.48
C GLY A 135 2.52 -0.81 -18.25
N ILE A 136 1.55 -1.45 -17.59
CA ILE A 136 0.23 -1.72 -18.19
C ILE A 136 -0.61 -0.45 -18.09
N GLU A 137 -0.96 0.12 -19.24
CA GLU A 137 -1.77 1.35 -19.30
C GLU A 137 -3.20 1.12 -18.81
N PRO A 138 -3.88 2.14 -18.25
CA PRO A 138 -5.23 2.00 -17.71
C PRO A 138 -6.24 1.36 -18.68
N ARG A 139 -6.27 1.81 -19.96
CA ARG A 139 -7.17 1.23 -20.99
C ARG A 139 -6.82 -0.22 -21.33
N ALA A 140 -5.53 -0.57 -21.32
CA ALA A 140 -5.09 -1.94 -21.54
C ALA A 140 -5.57 -2.84 -20.38
N LEU A 141 -5.43 -2.38 -19.13
CA LEU A 141 -5.92 -3.09 -17.93
C LEU A 141 -7.44 -3.29 -17.95
N GLN A 142 -8.20 -2.27 -18.36
CA GLN A 142 -9.66 -2.40 -18.54
C GLN A 142 -10.01 -3.46 -19.59
N THR A 143 -9.36 -3.43 -20.74
CA THR A 143 -9.59 -4.41 -21.81
C THR A 143 -9.21 -5.83 -21.36
N LEU A 144 -8.10 -5.99 -20.64
CA LEU A 144 -7.68 -7.25 -20.01
C LEU A 144 -8.76 -7.75 -19.04
N THR A 145 -9.23 -6.88 -18.16
CA THR A 145 -10.29 -7.20 -17.18
C THR A 145 -11.55 -7.72 -17.86
N GLU A 146 -12.02 -7.07 -18.93
CA GLU A 146 -13.19 -7.53 -19.68
C GLU A 146 -13.01 -8.94 -20.25
N ARG A 147 -11.83 -9.23 -20.81
CA ARG A 147 -11.51 -10.56 -21.33
C ARG A 147 -11.46 -11.61 -20.23
N ILE A 148 -10.83 -11.30 -19.10
CA ILE A 148 -10.76 -12.17 -17.93
C ILE A 148 -12.16 -12.46 -17.39
N VAL A 149 -12.99 -11.43 -17.19
CA VAL A 149 -14.37 -11.59 -16.71
C VAL A 149 -15.18 -12.48 -17.65
N LYS A 150 -15.05 -12.28 -18.97
CA LYS A 150 -15.75 -13.08 -19.98
C LYS A 150 -15.36 -14.55 -19.95
N GLN A 151 -14.09 -14.86 -19.70
CA GLN A 151 -13.54 -16.22 -19.73
C GLN A 151 -13.66 -16.95 -18.38
N ALA A 152 -13.37 -16.27 -17.27
CA ALA A 152 -13.27 -16.87 -15.94
C ALA A 152 -14.52 -16.71 -15.08
N ALA A 153 -15.38 -15.73 -15.39
CA ALA A 153 -16.60 -15.37 -14.64
C ALA A 153 -16.38 -15.44 -13.11
N PRO A 154 -15.48 -14.63 -12.54
CA PRO A 154 -15.18 -14.66 -11.11
C PRO A 154 -16.42 -14.35 -10.28
N ALA A 155 -16.48 -14.87 -9.05
CA ALA A 155 -17.61 -14.67 -8.15
C ALA A 155 -17.78 -13.18 -7.75
N TYR A 156 -16.66 -12.46 -7.65
CA TYR A 156 -16.59 -11.03 -7.41
C TYR A 156 -15.29 -10.44 -7.97
N LEU A 157 -15.25 -9.12 -8.08
CA LEU A 157 -14.04 -8.36 -8.37
C LEU A 157 -13.77 -7.40 -7.22
N MET A 158 -12.50 -7.10 -6.94
CA MET A 158 -12.16 -5.93 -6.11
C MET A 158 -12.47 -4.65 -6.86
N ALA A 159 -12.80 -3.60 -6.12
CA ALA A 159 -12.95 -2.28 -6.69
C ALA A 159 -12.58 -1.20 -5.68
N VAL A 160 -12.06 -0.10 -6.23
CA VAL A 160 -11.93 1.16 -5.51
C VAL A 160 -12.92 2.18 -6.06
N ALA A 161 -13.02 3.34 -5.42
CA ALA A 161 -13.97 4.36 -5.86
C ALA A 161 -13.62 4.87 -7.27
N GLY A 162 -12.35 5.17 -7.52
CA GLY A 162 -11.80 5.32 -8.87
C GLY A 162 -11.19 4.03 -9.41
N ASN A 163 -10.23 4.19 -10.32
CA ASN A 163 -9.40 3.08 -10.82
C ASN A 163 -7.99 3.08 -10.23
N SER A 164 -7.64 4.05 -9.40
CA SER A 164 -6.33 4.17 -8.75
C SER A 164 -6.50 4.19 -7.24
N ASP A 165 -5.87 3.25 -6.55
CA ASP A 165 -5.84 3.25 -5.09
C ASP A 165 -4.78 4.24 -4.59
N PRO A 166 -5.17 5.26 -3.81
CA PRO A 166 -4.26 6.30 -3.38
C PRO A 166 -3.28 5.87 -2.28
N MET A 167 -3.53 4.75 -1.60
CA MET A 167 -2.68 4.23 -0.53
C MET A 167 -1.76 3.13 -1.04
N LEU A 168 -2.33 2.18 -1.80
CA LEU A 168 -1.61 0.99 -2.27
C LEU A 168 -0.80 1.28 -3.55
N GLY A 169 -1.11 2.37 -4.25
CA GLY A 169 -0.35 2.83 -5.41
C GLY A 169 -0.43 1.87 -6.59
N TYR A 170 -1.62 1.35 -6.86
CA TYR A 170 -1.90 0.44 -7.96
C TYR A 170 -3.22 0.78 -8.64
N LEU A 171 -3.40 0.30 -9.86
CA LEU A 171 -4.62 0.41 -10.63
C LEU A 171 -5.46 -0.86 -10.46
N THR A 172 -6.76 -0.71 -10.25
CA THR A 172 -7.74 -1.81 -10.22
C THR A 172 -9.06 -1.33 -10.83
N THR A 173 -10.10 -2.16 -10.79
CA THR A 173 -11.42 -1.79 -11.29
C THR A 173 -12.10 -0.79 -10.36
N ALA A 174 -13.01 0.00 -10.94
CA ALA A 174 -13.83 0.97 -10.24
C ALA A 174 -15.25 0.43 -10.03
N PHE A 175 -15.94 0.90 -8.98
CA PHE A 175 -17.34 0.52 -8.72
C PHE A 175 -18.26 0.76 -9.94
N ARG A 176 -17.97 1.81 -10.73
CA ARG A 176 -18.71 2.16 -11.95
C ARG A 176 -18.66 1.09 -13.03
N GLU A 177 -17.60 0.28 -13.09
CA GLU A 177 -17.39 -0.67 -14.19
C GLU A 177 -18.17 -1.97 -13.98
N HIS A 178 -18.39 -2.34 -12.70
CA HIS A 178 -18.97 -3.61 -12.32
C HIS A 178 -20.38 -3.88 -12.87
N PRO A 179 -21.31 -2.90 -12.94
CA PRO A 179 -22.61 -3.12 -13.58
C PRO A 179 -22.50 -3.54 -15.05
N ARG A 180 -21.57 -2.95 -15.82
CA ARG A 180 -21.34 -3.31 -17.22
C ARG A 180 -20.67 -4.67 -17.36
N LEU A 181 -19.61 -4.91 -16.58
CA LEU A 181 -18.91 -6.21 -16.56
C LEU A 181 -19.86 -7.37 -16.23
N ARG A 182 -20.76 -7.18 -15.26
CA ARG A 182 -21.78 -8.19 -14.91
C ARG A 182 -22.78 -8.44 -16.04
N ARG A 183 -23.27 -7.38 -16.70
CA ARG A 183 -24.21 -7.49 -17.83
C ARG A 183 -23.58 -8.22 -19.02
N GLN A 184 -22.30 -7.97 -19.31
CA GLN A 184 -21.55 -8.62 -20.38
C GLN A 184 -21.58 -10.16 -20.30
N ILE A 185 -21.60 -10.71 -19.08
CA ILE A 185 -21.63 -12.17 -18.83
C ILE A 185 -23.00 -12.68 -18.33
N GLY A 186 -24.05 -11.84 -18.39
CA GLY A 186 -25.40 -12.21 -17.97
C GLY A 186 -25.53 -12.57 -16.48
N LYS A 187 -24.66 -12.04 -15.61
CA LYS A 187 -24.68 -12.32 -14.17
C LYS A 187 -25.40 -11.21 -13.40
N ARG A 188 -25.95 -11.58 -12.23
CA ARG A 188 -26.66 -10.68 -11.31
C ARG A 188 -25.89 -10.58 -9.99
N ILE A 189 -26.12 -9.51 -9.25
CA ILE A 189 -25.68 -9.41 -7.85
C ILE A 189 -26.46 -10.39 -6.97
N SER A 190 -25.97 -10.61 -5.75
CA SER A 190 -26.66 -11.41 -4.75
C SER A 190 -28.05 -10.85 -4.43
N THR A 191 -28.98 -11.74 -4.10
CA THR A 191 -30.36 -11.35 -3.73
C THR A 191 -30.41 -10.35 -2.56
N PRO A 192 -29.62 -10.49 -1.48
CA PRO A 192 -29.61 -9.49 -0.40
C PRO A 192 -29.18 -8.11 -0.89
N MET A 193 -28.15 -8.04 -1.74
CA MET A 193 -27.68 -6.76 -2.29
C MET A 193 -28.73 -6.15 -3.22
N SER A 194 -29.35 -6.94 -4.09
CA SER A 194 -30.41 -6.46 -4.99
C SER A 194 -31.58 -5.86 -4.21
N ARG A 195 -32.10 -6.57 -3.20
CA ARG A 195 -33.16 -6.05 -2.33
C ARG A 195 -32.76 -4.75 -1.64
N ARG A 196 -31.52 -4.65 -1.16
CA ARG A 196 -31.03 -3.43 -0.50
C ARG A 196 -30.95 -2.25 -1.46
N LEU A 197 -30.42 -2.45 -2.67
CA LEU A 197 -30.34 -1.39 -3.68
C LEU A 197 -31.73 -0.96 -4.17
N THR A 198 -32.67 -1.88 -4.32
CA THR A 198 -34.08 -1.56 -4.62
C THR A 198 -34.73 -0.76 -3.49
N ALA A 199 -34.53 -1.14 -2.23
CA ALA A 199 -35.05 -0.41 -1.08
C ALA A 199 -34.46 1.02 -0.95
N LEU A 200 -33.27 1.25 -1.50
CA LEU A 200 -32.64 2.58 -1.58
C LEU A 200 -33.04 3.37 -2.83
N GLY A 201 -33.88 2.81 -3.71
CA GLY A 201 -34.27 3.43 -4.97
C GLY A 201 -33.16 3.49 -6.02
N LEU A 202 -32.09 2.71 -5.85
CA LEU A 202 -30.95 2.65 -6.79
C LEU A 202 -31.17 1.66 -7.94
N MET A 203 -32.08 0.70 -7.76
CA MET A 203 -32.32 -0.40 -8.69
C MET A 203 -33.82 -0.68 -8.79
N ASN A 204 -34.31 -1.02 -9.98
CA ASN A 204 -35.69 -1.46 -10.18
C ASN A 204 -35.87 -2.95 -9.80
N GLU A 205 -37.11 -3.44 -9.81
CA GLU A 205 -37.42 -4.86 -9.53
C GLU A 205 -36.82 -5.82 -10.58
N GLY A 206 -36.56 -5.33 -11.79
CA GLY A 206 -35.88 -6.06 -12.87
C GLY A 206 -34.38 -6.24 -12.66
N GLY A 207 -33.79 -5.55 -11.68
CA GLY A 207 -32.35 -5.61 -11.37
C GLY A 207 -31.49 -4.61 -12.14
N GLU A 208 -32.11 -3.62 -12.80
CA GLU A 208 -31.42 -2.57 -13.53
C GLU A 208 -31.28 -1.30 -12.69
N LEU A 209 -30.21 -0.54 -12.90
CA LEU A 209 -29.99 0.73 -12.20
C LEU A 209 -31.02 1.77 -12.64
N ASN A 210 -31.56 2.52 -11.69
CA ASN A 210 -32.51 3.58 -11.99
C ASN A 210 -31.79 4.81 -12.56
N ALA A 211 -32.29 5.38 -13.65
CA ALA A 211 -31.72 6.60 -14.25
C ALA A 211 -31.80 7.81 -13.29
N ASP A 212 -32.89 7.89 -12.51
CA ASP A 212 -33.12 8.93 -11.50
C ASP A 212 -32.63 8.51 -10.10
N ALA A 213 -31.71 7.55 -10.03
CA ALA A 213 -31.18 7.05 -8.77
C ALA A 213 -30.60 8.18 -7.90
N PRO A 214 -30.81 8.16 -6.57
CA PRO A 214 -30.23 9.14 -5.67
C PRO A 214 -28.70 9.14 -5.79
N GLY A 215 -28.12 10.33 -6.00
CA GLY A 215 -26.68 10.50 -6.03
C GLY A 215 -26.00 10.29 -4.66
N PRO A 216 -24.67 10.24 -4.61
CA PRO A 216 -23.92 9.97 -3.37
C PRO A 216 -24.25 10.90 -2.19
N ALA A 217 -24.53 12.18 -2.45
CA ALA A 217 -24.93 13.14 -1.41
C ALA A 217 -26.31 12.80 -0.80
N SER A 218 -27.26 12.37 -1.63
CA SER A 218 -28.58 11.91 -1.19
C SER A 218 -28.49 10.60 -0.41
N LEU A 219 -27.65 9.66 -0.86
CA LEU A 219 -27.39 8.41 -0.12
C LEU A 219 -26.73 8.67 1.24
N TYR A 220 -25.81 9.65 1.31
CA TYR A 220 -25.25 10.10 2.58
C TYR A 220 -26.35 10.63 3.52
N ALA A 221 -27.26 11.46 3.03
CA ALA A 221 -28.38 11.95 3.84
C ALA A 221 -29.29 10.81 4.33
N MET A 222 -29.62 9.84 3.46
CA MET A 222 -30.40 8.66 3.84
C MET A 222 -29.70 7.82 4.92
N TYR A 223 -28.38 7.64 4.79
CA TYR A 223 -27.57 6.92 5.78
C TYR A 223 -27.58 7.63 7.14
N MET A 224 -27.34 8.94 7.17
CA MET A 224 -27.38 9.73 8.40
C MET A 224 -28.76 9.70 9.06
N LYS A 225 -29.82 9.80 8.26
CA LYS A 225 -31.21 9.67 8.73
C LYS A 225 -31.51 8.32 9.35
N ALA A 226 -31.05 7.23 8.72
CA ALA A 226 -31.18 5.89 9.28
C ALA A 226 -30.41 5.73 10.60
N GLY A 227 -29.33 6.48 10.79
CA GLY A 227 -28.57 6.58 12.04
C GLY A 227 -29.19 7.48 13.12
N GLY A 228 -30.38 8.05 12.89
CA GLY A 228 -31.10 8.89 13.87
C GLY A 228 -30.81 10.39 13.78
N ASP A 229 -30.13 10.86 12.73
CA ASP A 229 -29.86 12.30 12.55
C ASP A 229 -31.15 13.10 12.31
N THR A 230 -31.39 14.11 13.14
CA THR A 230 -32.63 14.92 13.11
C THR A 230 -32.60 16.07 12.12
N ARG A 231 -31.42 16.48 11.60
CA ARG A 231 -31.27 17.60 10.65
C ARG A 231 -32.00 17.35 9.33
N SER A 232 -32.40 18.38 8.58
CA SER A 232 -33.13 18.17 7.31
C SER A 232 -32.31 17.38 6.27
N SER A 233 -32.97 16.62 5.39
CA SER A 233 -32.29 15.90 4.32
C SER A 233 -31.51 16.84 3.41
N GLU A 234 -32.03 18.04 3.14
CA GLU A 234 -31.33 19.09 2.37
C GLU A 234 -30.01 19.51 3.03
N THR A 235 -30.02 19.72 4.36
CA THR A 235 -28.81 20.05 5.12
C THR A 235 -27.77 18.94 5.02
N LEU A 236 -28.21 17.69 5.14
CA LEU A 236 -27.33 16.52 5.05
C LEU A 236 -26.80 16.30 3.64
N CYS A 237 -27.61 16.53 2.60
CA CYS A 237 -27.16 16.50 1.21
C CYS A 237 -26.09 17.57 0.95
N ALA A 238 -26.29 18.79 1.43
CA ALA A 238 -25.32 19.88 1.30
C ALA A 238 -24.01 19.55 2.05
N GLU A 239 -24.09 18.92 3.23
CA GLU A 239 -22.91 18.42 3.94
C GLU A 239 -22.18 17.32 3.14
N GLY A 240 -22.93 16.35 2.59
CA GLY A 240 -22.40 15.28 1.75
C GLY A 240 -21.67 15.82 0.52
N ALA A 241 -22.27 16.80 -0.18
CA ALA A 241 -21.66 17.47 -1.32
C ALA A 241 -20.33 18.15 -0.95
N LYS A 242 -20.28 18.89 0.16
CA LYS A 242 -19.04 19.51 0.66
C LYS A 242 -17.95 18.47 1.00
N LYS A 243 -18.33 17.33 1.58
CA LYS A 243 -17.40 16.23 1.87
C LYS A 243 -16.81 15.63 0.59
N ILE A 244 -17.65 15.36 -0.41
CA ILE A 244 -17.26 14.86 -1.73
C ILE A 244 -16.30 15.84 -2.40
N GLU A 245 -16.64 17.13 -2.43
CA GLU A 245 -15.79 18.17 -3.00
C GLU A 245 -14.43 18.26 -2.30
N ARG A 246 -14.41 18.23 -0.96
CA ARG A 246 -13.16 18.25 -0.18
C ARG A 246 -12.26 17.06 -0.50
N LEU A 247 -12.83 15.86 -0.66
CA LEU A 247 -12.07 14.66 -1.03
C LEU A 247 -11.56 14.76 -2.48
N SER A 248 -12.40 15.22 -3.42
CA SER A 248 -12.02 15.43 -4.81
C SER A 248 -10.86 16.44 -4.95
N ARG A 249 -10.89 17.56 -4.21
CA ARG A 249 -9.79 18.54 -4.17
C ARG A 249 -8.48 17.98 -3.62
N ARG A 250 -8.52 16.87 -2.87
CA ARG A 250 -7.35 16.15 -2.36
C ARG A 250 -6.89 15.02 -3.30
N GLY A 251 -7.47 14.93 -4.50
CA GLY A 251 -7.11 13.93 -5.51
C GLY A 251 -7.81 12.59 -5.36
N PHE A 252 -8.79 12.45 -4.45
CA PHE A 252 -9.57 11.21 -4.35
C PHE A 252 -10.62 11.15 -5.46
N ASP A 253 -10.50 10.16 -6.34
CA ASP A 253 -11.59 9.78 -7.24
C ASP A 253 -12.65 9.01 -6.45
N LEU A 254 -13.83 9.61 -6.27
CA LEU A 254 -14.92 8.98 -5.54
C LEU A 254 -15.87 8.16 -6.43
N GLY A 255 -15.49 7.88 -7.68
CA GLY A 255 -16.29 7.00 -8.53
C GLY A 255 -17.59 7.62 -9.03
N TYR A 256 -17.74 8.94 -8.92
CA TYR A 256 -18.95 9.66 -9.34
C TYR A 256 -19.06 9.79 -10.86
N ALA A 257 -20.30 9.95 -11.33
CA ALA A 257 -20.70 10.23 -12.72
C ALA A 257 -20.25 9.16 -13.73
N CYS A 258 -21.19 8.36 -14.24
CA CYS A 258 -20.94 7.47 -15.37
C CYS A 258 -21.55 8.04 -16.65
N ALA A 259 -20.86 7.89 -17.77
CA ALA A 259 -21.44 8.10 -19.09
C ALA A 259 -22.19 6.83 -19.53
N GLY A 260 -23.29 7.00 -20.25
CA GLY A 260 -24.04 5.93 -20.92
C GLY A 260 -24.02 4.58 -20.19
N ASP A 261 -23.38 3.59 -20.82
CA ASP A 261 -23.30 2.19 -20.39
C ASP A 261 -22.43 1.93 -19.13
N CYS A 262 -22.48 2.81 -18.12
CA CYS A 262 -21.60 2.80 -16.94
C CYS A 262 -20.11 2.99 -17.28
N LEU A 263 -19.81 3.66 -18.40
CA LEU A 263 -18.44 3.98 -18.81
C LEU A 263 -17.89 5.18 -18.03
N PRO A 264 -16.56 5.26 -17.82
CA PRO A 264 -15.95 6.47 -17.30
C PRO A 264 -16.20 7.63 -18.28
N PRO A 265 -16.64 8.81 -17.81
CA PRO A 265 -16.74 9.97 -18.68
C PRO A 265 -15.34 10.46 -19.09
N PRO A 266 -15.20 11.23 -20.19
CA PRO A 266 -13.89 11.60 -20.74
C PRO A 266 -12.95 12.30 -19.74
N GLU A 267 -13.50 13.06 -18.78
CA GLU A 267 -12.71 13.75 -17.76
C GLU A 267 -12.08 12.77 -16.77
N VAL A 268 -12.77 11.66 -16.47
CA VAL A 268 -12.25 10.58 -15.61
C VAL A 268 -11.13 9.83 -16.33
N GLU A 269 -11.31 9.50 -17.61
CA GLU A 269 -10.25 8.88 -18.41
C GLU A 269 -9.00 9.76 -18.49
N SER A 270 -9.17 11.05 -18.83
CA SER A 270 -8.08 12.02 -18.91
C SER A 270 -7.32 12.18 -17.58
N ARG A 271 -8.04 12.15 -16.46
CA ARG A 271 -7.44 12.16 -15.12
C ARG A 271 -6.64 10.89 -14.85
N MET A 272 -7.16 9.72 -15.20
CA MET A 272 -6.43 8.45 -15.03
C MET A 272 -5.16 8.43 -15.89
N ASP A 273 -5.23 8.89 -17.13
CA ASP A 273 -4.07 9.02 -18.01
C ASP A 273 -3.03 9.98 -17.42
N THR A 274 -3.48 11.07 -16.80
CA THR A 274 -2.61 12.04 -16.11
C THR A 274 -1.92 11.42 -14.90
N ILE A 275 -2.66 10.70 -14.04
CA ILE A 275 -2.10 10.01 -12.86
C ILE A 275 -1.10 8.95 -13.31
N TYR A 276 -1.43 8.17 -14.35
CA TYR A 276 -0.55 7.15 -14.89
C TYR A 276 0.73 7.76 -15.46
N LYS A 277 0.64 8.81 -16.29
CA LYS A 277 1.81 9.52 -16.84
C LYS A 277 2.68 10.12 -15.75
N HIS A 278 2.06 10.75 -14.74
CA HIS A 278 2.77 11.25 -13.56
C HIS A 278 3.52 10.13 -12.85
N ALA A 279 2.85 9.01 -12.58
CA ALA A 279 3.46 7.88 -11.87
C ALA A 279 4.61 7.25 -12.67
N ARG A 280 4.43 7.06 -13.98
CA ARG A 280 5.52 6.61 -14.87
C ARG A 280 6.69 7.59 -14.86
N GLY A 281 6.44 8.89 -14.95
CA GLY A 281 7.50 9.90 -14.87
C GLY A 281 8.24 9.88 -13.52
N ALA A 282 7.51 9.83 -12.42
CA ALA A 282 8.04 9.78 -11.06
C ALA A 282 8.93 8.55 -10.80
N LEU A 283 8.55 7.39 -11.34
CA LEU A 283 9.32 6.16 -11.22
C LEU A 283 10.73 6.26 -11.82
N TYR A 284 10.97 7.17 -12.78
CA TYR A 284 12.28 7.38 -13.41
C TYR A 284 12.90 8.75 -13.08
N ALA A 285 12.30 9.50 -12.15
CA ALA A 285 12.85 10.75 -11.70
C ALA A 285 14.17 10.53 -10.92
N THR A 286 15.06 11.50 -10.98
CA THR A 286 16.34 11.51 -10.26
C THR A 286 16.37 12.60 -9.20
N LEU A 287 17.22 12.42 -8.18
CA LEU A 287 17.42 13.44 -7.16
C LEU A 287 18.13 14.67 -7.75
N ASN A 288 17.62 15.84 -7.43
CA ASN A 288 18.22 17.10 -7.79
C ASN A 288 19.36 17.45 -6.82
N GLU A 289 20.60 17.47 -7.32
CA GLU A 289 21.78 17.77 -6.51
C GLU A 289 21.71 19.11 -5.78
N ALA A 290 21.10 20.13 -6.39
CA ALA A 290 20.97 21.43 -5.75
C ALA A 290 20.04 21.35 -4.52
N VAL A 291 19.01 20.51 -4.56
CA VAL A 291 18.14 20.28 -3.40
C VAL A 291 18.92 19.57 -2.29
N VAL A 292 19.67 18.53 -2.63
CA VAL A 292 20.49 17.78 -1.65
C VAL A 292 21.56 18.68 -1.02
N ALA A 293 22.30 19.45 -1.83
CA ALA A 293 23.34 20.34 -1.36
C ALA A 293 22.80 21.42 -0.40
N ASP A 294 21.61 21.95 -0.68
CA ASP A 294 21.03 23.03 0.13
C ASP A 294 20.50 22.54 1.49
N VAL A 295 19.98 21.31 1.56
CA VAL A 295 19.43 20.75 2.81
C VAL A 295 20.45 19.94 3.62
N SER A 296 21.48 19.44 2.94
CA SER A 296 22.48 18.53 3.48
C SER A 296 23.87 18.84 2.90
N PRO A 297 24.48 19.97 3.26
CA PRO A 297 25.76 20.41 2.68
C PRO A 297 26.91 19.44 2.94
N GLN A 298 26.86 18.68 4.04
CA GLN A 298 27.76 17.57 4.32
C GLN A 298 26.98 16.26 4.13
N HIS A 299 27.23 15.55 3.03
CA HIS A 299 26.60 14.26 2.78
C HIS A 299 27.54 13.26 2.13
N ALA A 300 27.31 11.98 2.45
CA ALA A 300 27.91 10.86 1.76
C ALA A 300 26.88 10.26 0.80
N ARG A 301 27.11 10.39 -0.51
CA ARG A 301 26.35 9.64 -1.51
C ARG A 301 26.77 8.19 -1.50
N VAL A 302 25.83 7.26 -1.50
CA VAL A 302 26.06 5.81 -1.56
C VAL A 302 25.08 5.16 -2.53
N ARG A 303 25.50 4.09 -3.18
CA ARG A 303 24.65 3.28 -4.05
C ARG A 303 24.29 1.96 -3.41
N THR A 304 23.10 1.47 -3.70
CA THR A 304 22.71 0.11 -3.36
C THR A 304 23.39 -0.92 -4.28
N ARG A 305 23.04 -2.19 -4.12
CA ARG A 305 23.49 -3.28 -5.00
C ARG A 305 22.79 -3.28 -6.35
N ALA A 306 21.73 -2.49 -6.52
CA ALA A 306 21.08 -2.30 -7.81
C ALA A 306 22.07 -1.71 -8.84
N LEU A 307 22.18 -2.35 -10.00
CA LEU A 307 23.01 -1.92 -11.12
C LEU A 307 22.41 -0.74 -11.87
N GLY A 308 21.11 -0.50 -11.70
CA GLY A 308 20.40 0.64 -12.29
C GLY A 308 18.93 0.66 -11.91
N ARG A 309 18.20 1.64 -12.47
CA ARG A 309 16.79 1.89 -12.11
C ARG A 309 15.86 0.72 -12.44
N GLU A 310 16.07 0.08 -13.60
CA GLU A 310 15.25 -1.08 -14.02
C GLU A 310 15.38 -2.27 -13.08
N GLU A 311 16.62 -2.62 -12.68
CA GLU A 311 16.84 -3.70 -11.70
C GLU A 311 16.27 -3.31 -10.33
N TYR A 312 16.41 -2.06 -9.91
CA TYR A 312 15.82 -1.60 -8.65
C TYR A 312 14.29 -1.75 -8.62
N LEU A 313 13.62 -1.48 -9.74
CA LEU A 313 12.17 -1.59 -9.87
C LEU A 313 11.69 -3.05 -9.98
N SER A 314 12.46 -3.91 -10.65
CA SER A 314 12.09 -5.31 -10.93
C SER A 314 12.75 -6.35 -10.02
N HIS A 315 13.64 -5.94 -9.11
CA HIS A 315 14.27 -6.80 -8.12
C HIS A 315 14.49 -6.03 -6.80
N PRO A 316 13.44 -5.87 -5.97
CA PRO A 316 13.50 -5.10 -4.73
C PRO A 316 14.69 -5.38 -3.80
N PRO A 317 15.15 -6.64 -3.60
CA PRO A 317 16.31 -6.94 -2.76
C PRO A 317 17.60 -6.22 -3.15
N SER A 318 17.78 -5.88 -4.43
CA SER A 318 18.95 -5.12 -4.90
C SER A 318 19.05 -3.73 -4.26
N GLY A 319 17.90 -3.12 -3.93
CA GLY A 319 17.79 -1.81 -3.29
C GLY A 319 17.85 -1.84 -1.76
N GLU A 320 17.97 -3.02 -1.14
CA GLU A 320 17.95 -3.16 0.33
C GLU A 320 19.34 -3.04 0.96
N MET A 321 20.40 -3.20 0.15
CA MET A 321 21.77 -3.26 0.64
C MET A 321 22.64 -2.22 -0.05
N ILE A 322 23.39 -1.41 0.72
CA ILE A 322 24.50 -0.60 0.22
C ILE A 322 25.58 -1.52 -0.36
N ARG A 323 26.16 -1.15 -1.51
CA ARG A 323 27.27 -1.91 -2.11
C ARG A 323 28.54 -1.76 -1.26
N GLU A 324 29.37 -2.81 -1.24
CA GLU A 324 30.50 -2.95 -0.30
C GLU A 324 31.48 -1.78 -0.33
N ALA A 325 31.84 -1.30 -1.53
CA ALA A 325 32.77 -0.18 -1.69
C ALA A 325 32.25 1.12 -1.05
N ASP A 326 30.93 1.38 -1.16
CA ASP A 326 30.32 2.57 -0.57
C ASP A 326 30.08 2.39 0.93
N ALA A 327 29.77 1.17 1.39
CA ALA A 327 29.66 0.85 2.81
C ALA A 327 31.00 1.07 3.53
N ALA A 328 32.11 0.57 2.98
CA ALA A 328 33.44 0.79 3.53
C ALA A 328 33.84 2.28 3.54
N ARG A 329 33.46 3.03 2.50
CA ARG A 329 33.67 4.48 2.45
C ARG A 329 32.83 5.21 3.49
N LEU A 330 31.56 4.83 3.66
CA LEU A 330 30.65 5.43 4.63
C LEU A 330 31.20 5.27 6.05
N VAL A 331 31.58 4.05 6.45
CA VAL A 331 32.19 3.79 7.77
C VAL A 331 33.42 4.66 8.01
N ARG A 332 34.28 4.84 7.00
CA ARG A 332 35.47 5.70 7.10
C ARG A 332 35.13 7.18 7.24
N LEU A 333 34.15 7.69 6.48
CA LEU A 333 33.73 9.09 6.53
C LEU A 333 32.99 9.42 7.82
N SER A 334 32.26 8.44 8.35
CA SER A 334 31.41 8.59 9.51
C SER A 334 32.07 8.14 10.81
N ALA A 335 33.37 7.82 10.81
CA ALA A 335 34.14 7.45 12.01
C ALA A 335 34.28 8.67 12.94
N PRO A 336 33.35 8.89 13.88
CA PRO A 336 33.27 10.15 14.59
C PRO A 336 34.08 10.07 15.87
N ARG A 337 34.41 11.22 16.46
CA ARG A 337 34.90 11.25 17.86
C ARG A 337 33.81 10.81 18.85
N ARG A 338 32.54 10.92 18.45
CA ARG A 338 31.33 10.55 19.20
C ARG A 338 30.23 10.10 18.25
N THR A 339 29.68 8.90 18.43
CA THR A 339 28.58 8.38 17.59
C THR A 339 27.34 9.29 17.66
N PRO A 340 26.70 9.61 16.51
CA PRO A 340 25.45 10.36 16.51
C PRO A 340 24.32 9.54 17.12
N GLN A 341 23.42 10.23 17.83
CA GLN A 341 22.19 9.61 18.32
C GLN A 341 21.18 9.47 17.19
N VAL A 342 21.07 10.50 16.32
CA VAL A 342 20.13 10.52 15.21
C VAL A 342 20.90 10.69 13.90
N GLN A 343 20.63 9.82 12.93
CA GLN A 343 21.21 9.88 11.60
C GLN A 343 20.12 10.04 10.53
N PHE A 344 20.30 11.00 9.63
CA PHE A 344 19.43 11.16 8.48
C PHE A 344 19.91 10.30 7.31
N VAL A 345 18.94 9.65 6.67
CA VAL A 345 19.10 8.91 5.43
C VAL A 345 18.09 9.47 4.44
N LEU A 346 18.56 9.93 3.29
CA LEU A 346 17.74 10.47 2.20
C LEU A 346 17.79 9.47 1.04
N SER A 347 16.65 9.02 0.53
CA SER A 347 16.61 8.09 -0.60
C SER A 347 15.55 8.47 -1.61
N ASP A 348 15.91 8.42 -2.88
CA ASP A 348 14.98 8.57 -4.00
C ASP A 348 13.74 7.65 -3.87
N GLY A 349 13.94 6.43 -3.39
CA GLY A 349 12.86 5.45 -3.25
C GLY A 349 12.21 5.18 -4.61
N LEU A 350 10.88 5.14 -4.64
CA LEU A 350 10.11 4.97 -5.87
C LEU A 350 9.77 6.30 -6.55
N ASN A 351 10.07 7.44 -5.92
CA ASN A 351 9.76 8.77 -6.45
C ASN A 351 10.74 9.85 -5.95
N ALA A 352 11.78 10.13 -6.73
CA ALA A 352 12.77 11.15 -6.37
C ALA A 352 12.19 12.57 -6.33
N ASN A 353 11.12 12.86 -7.09
CA ASN A 353 10.48 14.18 -7.06
C ASN A 353 9.86 14.48 -5.70
N ALA A 354 9.46 13.45 -4.93
CA ALA A 354 9.00 13.64 -3.56
C ALA A 354 10.08 14.27 -2.68
N LEU A 355 11.35 13.96 -2.91
CA LEU A 355 12.46 14.59 -2.18
C LEU A 355 12.74 15.98 -2.75
N ASN A 356 12.78 16.10 -4.08
CA ASN A 356 13.07 17.36 -4.76
C ASN A 356 12.11 18.49 -4.35
N GLU A 357 10.83 18.17 -4.15
CA GLU A 357 9.80 19.14 -3.76
C GLU A 357 9.77 19.45 -2.27
N ASN A 358 9.99 18.45 -1.41
CA ASN A 358 9.64 18.56 0.01
C ASN A 358 10.82 18.79 0.95
N LEU A 359 12.04 18.37 0.59
CA LEU A 359 13.15 18.37 1.57
C LEU A 359 13.54 19.77 2.05
N ARG A 360 13.42 20.81 1.20
CA ARG A 360 13.78 22.19 1.57
C ARG A 360 12.94 22.75 2.71
N ALA A 361 11.67 22.37 2.77
CA ALA A 361 10.76 22.76 3.84
C ALA A 361 10.86 21.83 5.07
N LEU A 362 11.29 20.59 4.88
CA LEU A 362 11.28 19.57 5.93
C LEU A 362 12.61 19.47 6.70
N VAL A 363 13.74 19.24 6.01
CA VAL A 363 15.00 18.84 6.65
C VAL A 363 15.60 19.92 7.53
N PRO A 364 15.71 21.21 7.10
CA PRO A 364 16.26 22.26 7.95
C PRO A 364 15.46 22.45 9.24
N ARG A 365 14.12 22.40 9.13
CA ARG A 365 13.23 22.52 10.28
C ARG A 365 13.35 21.34 11.23
N LEU A 366 13.29 20.11 10.70
CA LEU A 366 13.44 18.90 11.50
C LEU A 366 14.79 18.87 12.24
N ARG A 367 15.88 19.23 11.56
CA ARG A 367 17.20 19.32 12.18
C ARG A 367 17.22 20.36 13.29
N HIS A 368 16.64 21.54 13.07
CA HIS A 368 16.53 22.59 14.08
C HIS A 368 15.81 22.10 15.34
N GLU A 369 14.62 21.50 15.18
CA GLU A 369 13.82 20.99 16.31
C GLU A 369 14.57 19.91 17.11
N LEU A 370 15.25 18.98 16.43
CA LEU A 370 16.04 17.93 17.11
C LEU A 370 17.23 18.50 17.89
N VAL A 371 17.95 19.48 17.33
CA VAL A 371 19.07 20.13 18.01
C VAL A 371 18.59 20.97 19.20
N GLN A 372 17.48 21.70 19.06
CA GLN A 372 16.87 22.43 20.18
C GLN A 372 16.41 21.49 21.31
N ALA A 373 15.96 20.27 20.96
CA ALA A 373 15.65 19.22 21.92
C ALA A 373 16.89 18.52 22.51
N GLY A 374 18.11 18.95 22.18
CA GLY A 374 19.37 18.41 22.71
C GLY A 374 19.81 17.08 22.07
N CYS A 375 19.19 16.66 20.96
CA CYS A 375 19.60 15.45 20.24
C CYS A 375 20.92 15.68 19.50
N HIS A 376 21.86 14.74 19.62
CA HIS A 376 23.08 14.74 18.79
C HIS A 376 22.78 14.17 17.39
N VAL A 377 22.51 15.06 16.43
CA VAL A 377 22.28 14.70 15.02
C VAL A 377 23.60 14.57 14.28
N GLY A 378 23.74 13.54 13.43
CA GLY A 378 24.90 13.34 12.58
C GLY A 378 25.22 14.54 11.69
N GLU A 379 26.51 14.85 11.56
CA GLU A 379 27.01 15.95 10.72
C GLU A 379 26.99 15.61 9.23
N VAL A 380 27.14 14.33 8.89
CA VAL A 380 27.15 13.83 7.52
C VAL A 380 25.89 13.01 7.26
N ASP A 381 24.99 13.51 6.43
CA ASP A 381 23.80 12.74 6.03
C ASP A 381 24.15 11.68 4.98
N VAL A 382 23.37 10.60 4.93
CA VAL A 382 23.56 9.54 3.95
C VAL A 382 22.53 9.68 2.83
N VAL A 383 23.00 9.91 1.61
CA VAL A 383 22.13 9.99 0.42
C VAL A 383 22.26 8.69 -0.34
N VAL A 384 21.21 7.89 -0.34
CA VAL A 384 21.17 6.57 -0.99
C VAL A 384 20.46 6.68 -2.32
N GLU A 385 21.14 6.25 -3.37
CA GLU A 385 20.54 6.06 -4.70
C GLU A 385 19.92 4.66 -4.81
N ASN A 386 18.69 4.58 -5.32
CA ASN A 386 17.90 3.36 -5.44
C ASN A 386 17.75 2.61 -4.10
N GLY A 387 17.41 3.35 -3.04
CA GLY A 387 17.27 2.84 -1.68
C GLY A 387 15.85 2.37 -1.33
N ARG A 388 15.70 1.13 -0.85
CA ARG A 388 14.51 0.66 -0.12
C ARG A 388 14.64 0.98 1.37
N VAL A 389 13.56 0.85 2.15
CA VAL A 389 13.56 1.09 3.61
C VAL A 389 14.68 0.31 4.33
N ARG A 390 14.92 -0.95 3.93
CA ARG A 390 16.00 -1.79 4.50
C ARG A 390 17.41 -1.24 4.25
N ALA A 391 17.63 -0.40 3.23
CA ALA A 391 18.90 0.29 3.06
C ALA A 391 19.18 1.23 4.24
N GLY A 392 18.15 1.83 4.84
CA GLY A 392 18.25 2.58 6.08
C GLY A 392 18.69 1.71 7.26
N TYR A 393 18.23 0.46 7.35
CA TYR A 393 18.66 -0.48 8.39
C TYR A 393 20.12 -0.90 8.20
N HIS A 394 20.54 -1.11 6.95
CA HIS A 394 21.93 -1.39 6.65
C HIS A 394 22.83 -0.19 7.00
N VAL A 395 22.40 1.05 6.72
CA VAL A 395 23.10 2.26 7.20
C VAL A 395 23.16 2.28 8.73
N GLY A 396 22.06 1.96 9.41
CA GLY A 396 22.04 1.81 10.87
C GLY A 396 23.05 0.77 11.38
N ALA A 397 23.16 -0.39 10.71
CA ALA A 397 24.14 -1.42 11.05
C ALA A 397 25.60 -1.00 10.81
N LEU A 398 25.85 -0.18 9.79
CA LEU A 398 27.19 0.32 9.46
C LEU A 398 27.66 1.40 10.44
N LEU A 399 26.74 2.26 10.90
CA LEU A 399 27.05 3.44 11.72
C LEU A 399 26.77 3.22 13.21
N ASP A 400 26.05 2.16 13.54
CA ASP A 400 25.62 1.78 14.88
C ASP A 400 25.04 2.96 15.68
N VAL A 401 24.08 3.66 15.09
CA VAL A 401 23.42 4.85 15.68
C VAL A 401 22.20 4.48 16.52
N ASP A 402 21.68 5.40 17.34
CA ASP A 402 20.48 5.09 18.14
C ASP A 402 19.20 5.16 17.30
N VAL A 403 19.08 6.15 16.40
CA VAL A 403 17.91 6.35 15.55
C VAL A 403 18.30 6.63 14.10
N ILE A 404 17.64 5.95 13.17
CA ILE A 404 17.62 6.30 11.75
C ILE A 404 16.31 7.04 11.45
N VAL A 405 16.43 8.22 10.85
CA VAL A 405 15.33 8.93 10.18
C VAL A 405 15.55 8.79 8.69
N HIS A 406 14.79 7.90 8.06
CA HIS A 406 14.91 7.59 6.64
C HIS A 406 13.80 8.27 5.85
N LEU A 407 14.13 9.37 5.17
CA LEU A 407 13.25 10.09 4.26
C LEU A 407 13.31 9.46 2.87
N ILE A 408 12.18 8.96 2.38
CA ILE A 408 12.13 8.13 1.17
C ILE A 408 10.88 8.44 0.34
N GLY A 409 11.05 8.52 -0.98
CA GLY A 409 9.96 8.73 -1.92
C GLY A 409 9.03 7.52 -2.01
N GLU A 410 7.73 7.76 -1.78
CA GLU A 410 6.70 6.70 -1.81
C GLU A 410 6.42 6.20 -3.23
N ARG A 411 5.70 5.07 -3.33
CA ARG A 411 5.17 4.59 -4.61
C ARG A 411 4.22 5.65 -5.17
N PRO A 412 4.40 6.13 -6.41
CA PRO A 412 3.48 7.10 -6.99
C PRO A 412 2.12 6.43 -7.33
N GLY A 413 1.04 7.21 -7.29
CA GLY A 413 -0.31 6.71 -7.64
C GLY A 413 -1.46 7.68 -7.37
N THR A 414 -1.20 8.75 -6.64
CA THR A 414 -2.19 9.80 -6.30
C THR A 414 -2.14 11.03 -7.22
N GLY A 415 -1.17 11.07 -8.15
CA GLY A 415 -0.83 12.29 -8.89
C GLY A 415 -0.01 13.31 -8.09
N PHE A 416 0.47 12.95 -6.90
CA PHE A 416 1.33 13.79 -6.06
C PHE A 416 2.68 13.13 -5.80
N ASN A 417 3.71 13.98 -5.61
CA ASN A 417 5.05 13.56 -5.21
C ASN A 417 5.14 13.44 -3.68
N THR A 418 4.83 12.23 -3.20
CA THR A 418 4.62 11.95 -1.77
C THR A 418 5.87 11.37 -1.13
N LEU A 419 6.29 11.98 -0.02
CA LEU A 419 7.43 11.55 0.79
C LEU A 419 6.93 10.84 2.06
N SER A 420 7.71 9.85 2.53
CA SER A 420 7.54 9.19 3.82
C SER A 420 8.80 9.32 4.66
N ALA A 421 8.65 9.29 5.98
CA ALA A 421 9.73 9.16 6.94
C ALA A 421 9.60 7.85 7.72
N TYR A 422 10.59 6.96 7.61
CA TYR A 422 10.70 5.73 8.40
C TYR A 422 11.66 5.95 9.56
N LEU A 423 11.16 5.75 10.78
CA LEU A 423 11.82 6.09 12.04
C LEU A 423 12.10 4.81 12.82
N THR A 424 13.37 4.47 13.00
CA THR A 424 13.76 3.20 13.63
C THR A 424 14.75 3.44 14.76
N TYR A 425 14.41 2.97 15.96
CA TYR A 425 15.28 2.93 17.13
C TYR A 425 16.05 1.61 17.15
N GLY A 426 17.37 1.71 17.10
CA GLY A 426 18.28 0.58 16.87
C GLY A 426 18.85 -0.06 18.12
N ARG A 427 18.29 0.18 19.31
CA ARG A 427 18.80 -0.39 20.57
C ARG A 427 17.79 -1.28 21.26
N ASP A 428 18.29 -2.33 21.91
CA ASP A 428 17.49 -3.13 22.83
C ASP A 428 17.41 -2.45 24.22
N ARG A 429 16.65 -3.06 25.15
CA ARG A 429 16.50 -2.54 26.52
C ARG A 429 17.83 -2.42 27.28
N ALA A 430 18.83 -3.23 26.92
CA ALA A 430 20.17 -3.21 27.52
C ALA A 430 21.11 -2.22 26.82
N GLY A 431 20.65 -1.51 25.78
CA GLY A 431 21.45 -0.56 25.00
C GLY A 431 22.32 -1.21 23.93
N ARG A 432 22.14 -2.50 23.62
CA ARG A 432 22.89 -3.20 22.57
C ARG A 432 22.24 -2.94 21.21
N SER A 433 23.05 -3.01 20.16
CA SER A 433 22.56 -2.84 18.79
C SER A 433 21.55 -3.92 18.40
N LEU A 434 20.42 -3.50 17.86
CA LEU A 434 19.43 -4.31 17.16
C LEU A 434 19.61 -4.25 15.65
N TRP A 435 20.54 -3.42 15.15
CA TRP A 435 20.69 -3.22 13.73
C TRP A 435 21.09 -4.51 13.02
N SER A 436 20.30 -4.84 12.02
CA SER A 436 20.55 -5.89 11.06
C SER A 436 19.92 -5.46 9.75
N PRO A 437 20.52 -5.74 8.59
CA PRO A 437 19.84 -5.53 7.32
C PRO A 437 18.51 -6.31 7.21
N GLN A 438 18.37 -7.39 7.98
CA GLN A 438 17.16 -8.20 8.07
C GLN A 438 16.23 -7.80 9.22
N LEU A 439 16.45 -6.65 9.89
CA LEU A 439 15.57 -6.15 10.94
C LEU A 439 14.10 -6.12 10.46
N ALA A 440 13.19 -6.60 11.30
CA ALA A 440 11.78 -6.66 10.94
C ALA A 440 11.16 -5.25 10.92
N HIS A 441 10.32 -4.96 9.92
CA HIS A 441 9.64 -3.66 9.79
C HIS A 441 8.74 -3.31 10.98
N SER A 442 8.34 -4.29 11.79
CA SER A 442 7.61 -4.07 13.04
C SER A 442 8.39 -3.23 14.07
N HIS A 443 9.70 -3.07 13.92
CA HIS A 443 10.53 -2.19 14.73
C HIS A 443 10.55 -0.74 14.23
N THR A 444 9.84 -0.40 13.15
CA THR A 444 9.93 0.91 12.52
C THR A 444 8.57 1.61 12.56
N SER A 445 8.56 2.86 13.00
CA SER A 445 7.39 3.75 12.88
C SER A 445 7.47 4.54 11.58
N SER A 446 6.34 5.03 11.08
CA SER A 446 6.32 5.82 9.83
C SER A 446 5.45 7.06 9.93
N VAL A 447 5.93 8.16 9.35
CA VAL A 447 5.14 9.37 9.06
C VAL A 447 5.01 9.48 7.54
N CYS A 448 3.82 9.21 7.01
CA CYS A 448 3.58 9.08 5.56
C CYS A 448 2.74 10.24 5.02
N GLY A 449 2.60 10.31 3.69
CA GLY A 449 1.72 11.28 3.05
C GLY A 449 2.26 12.71 3.08
N ILE A 450 3.59 12.88 3.10
CA ILE A 450 4.23 14.20 3.22
C ILE A 450 4.30 14.85 1.84
N HIS A 451 3.47 15.87 1.64
CA HIS A 451 3.43 16.75 0.47
C HIS A 451 2.51 17.96 0.74
N PRO A 452 2.56 19.05 -0.05
CA PRO A 452 1.77 20.26 0.20
C PRO A 452 0.24 20.05 0.25
N GLY A 453 -0.28 19.07 -0.50
CA GLY A 453 -1.71 18.71 -0.53
C GLY A 453 -2.15 17.69 0.52
N GLY A 454 -1.21 17.13 1.29
CA GLY A 454 -1.42 16.10 2.29
C GLY A 454 -0.94 16.59 3.66
N LYS A 455 0.01 15.88 4.26
CA LYS A 455 0.73 16.36 5.43
C LYS A 455 1.81 17.34 4.97
N ARG A 456 1.60 18.64 5.25
CA ARG A 456 2.56 19.67 4.85
C ARG A 456 3.96 19.38 5.43
N PRO A 457 5.04 19.57 4.65
CA PRO A 457 6.41 19.23 5.08
C PRO A 457 6.82 19.82 6.43
N GLU A 458 6.38 21.03 6.75
CA GLU A 458 6.69 21.70 8.01
C GLU A 458 6.01 20.99 9.18
N ILE A 459 4.73 20.60 9.02
CA ILE A 459 3.99 19.85 10.05
C ILE A 459 4.59 18.46 10.24
N ALA A 460 5.01 17.82 9.14
CA ALA A 460 5.69 16.53 9.22
C ALA A 460 7.03 16.64 9.96
N ALA A 461 7.79 17.73 9.80
CA ALA A 461 9.03 17.95 10.54
C ALA A 461 8.80 17.96 12.06
N ASP A 462 7.76 18.65 12.54
CA ASP A 462 7.42 18.70 13.98
C ASP A 462 7.01 17.33 14.52
N GLU A 463 6.17 16.63 13.75
CA GLU A 463 5.69 15.29 14.11
C GLU A 463 6.86 14.28 14.16
N ILE A 464 7.76 14.32 13.19
CA ILE A 464 8.95 13.46 13.16
C ILE A 464 9.87 13.80 14.36
N ALA A 465 10.12 15.08 14.64
CA ALA A 465 10.96 15.49 15.76
C ALA A 465 10.39 14.98 17.11
N LEU A 466 9.07 15.12 17.30
CA LEU A 466 8.37 14.62 18.46
C LEU A 466 8.47 13.10 18.58
N CYS A 467 8.25 12.37 17.48
CA CYS A 467 8.40 10.92 17.45
C CYS A 467 9.82 10.49 17.84
N VAL A 468 10.85 11.08 17.23
CA VAL A 468 12.25 10.75 17.51
C VAL A 468 12.60 11.01 18.98
N ARG A 469 12.18 12.14 19.54
CA ARG A 469 12.40 12.44 20.96
C ARG A 469 11.78 11.37 21.86
N ARG A 470 10.52 11.01 21.62
CA ARG A 470 9.84 9.95 22.37
C ARG A 470 10.48 8.59 22.19
N MET A 471 10.96 8.25 20.99
CA MET A 471 11.69 7.00 20.75
C MET A 471 12.96 6.92 21.59
N LEU A 472 13.69 8.04 21.75
CA LEU A 472 14.89 8.10 22.60
C LEU A 472 14.55 8.00 24.09
N GLU A 473 13.46 8.63 24.52
CA GLU A 473 12.97 8.57 25.91
C GLU A 473 12.45 7.17 26.29
N GLU A 474 11.59 6.58 25.45
CA GLU A 474 10.92 5.29 25.68
C GLU A 474 11.78 4.08 25.26
N ARG A 475 12.86 4.32 24.49
CA ARG A 475 13.77 3.31 23.94
C ARG A 475 13.07 2.24 23.11
N CYS A 476 12.11 2.66 22.28
CA CYS A 476 11.38 1.79 21.38
C CYS A 476 10.88 2.54 20.14
N SER A 477 10.53 1.78 19.09
CA SER A 477 9.89 2.24 17.86
C SER A 477 8.99 1.13 17.30
N GLY A 478 8.22 1.43 16.25
CA GLY A 478 7.32 0.48 15.60
C GLY A 478 6.14 0.05 16.46
N VAL A 479 5.77 -1.22 16.43
CA VAL A 479 4.57 -1.74 17.12
C VAL A 479 4.64 -1.62 18.65
N ALA A 480 5.85 -1.54 19.20
CA ALA A 480 6.07 -1.34 20.63
C ALA A 480 5.95 0.13 21.07
N PHE A 481 5.84 1.05 20.12
CA PHE A 481 5.74 2.48 20.34
C PHE A 481 4.29 2.92 20.25
N SER A 482 3.73 3.47 21.33
CA SER A 482 2.34 3.96 21.32
C SER A 482 2.30 5.39 20.77
N PRO A 483 1.68 5.63 19.61
CA PRO A 483 1.70 6.95 19.00
C PRO A 483 0.69 7.91 19.64
N THR A 484 0.13 7.65 20.82
CA THR A 484 -0.80 8.58 21.49
C THR A 484 -0.14 9.94 21.67
N LEU A 485 -0.43 10.83 20.72
CA LEU A 485 -0.33 12.27 20.82
C LEU A 485 -1.45 12.67 21.78
N SER A 486 -1.11 12.92 23.05
CA SER A 486 -2.04 13.49 24.03
C SER A 486 -2.52 14.87 23.58
#